data_AF-A0A7G5MPC5-F1
#
_entry.id   AF-A0A7G5MPC5-F1
#
_cell.length_a   1.000
_cell.length_b   1.000
_cell.length_c   1.000
_cell.angle_alpha   90.00
_cell.angle_beta   90.00
_cell.angle_gamma   90.00
#
_symmetry.space_group_name_H-M   'P 1'
#
loop_
_entity.id
_entity.type
_entity.pdbx_description
1 polymer ?
#
loop_
_entity_poly.entity_id
_entity_poly.type
_entity_poly.pdbx_seq_one_letter_code
_entity_poly.pdbx_strand_id
1 'polypeptide(L)'
;MVGRMSDGEMNSYYRERKRELNHQLYERVQSELAVFYKEMLGRTPEEIYESAHEIVARHEIAAAFSSTDYSPASVRALLKAPNLLDDIYKEWQEHGSLPPGGLKELIEEFRKYMVKTEQILSGQER
;
A
#
# COMPACT_ATOMS: atom_id res chain seq x y z
N MET A 1 -32.51 13.34 15.64
CA MET A 1 -31.56 14.47 15.49
C MET A 1 -30.17 13.93 15.68
N VAL A 2 -29.35 13.88 14.63
CA VAL A 2 -27.90 13.64 14.79
C VAL A 2 -27.30 14.95 15.26
N GLY A 3 -26.81 15.00 16.50
CA GLY A 3 -26.16 16.19 17.06
C GLY A 3 -24.95 16.57 16.21
N ARG A 4 -24.81 17.85 15.86
CA ARG A 4 -23.60 18.36 15.20
C ARG A 4 -22.42 18.18 16.14
N MET A 5 -21.43 17.40 15.73
CA MET A 5 -20.15 17.28 16.42
C MET A 5 -19.47 18.65 16.47
N SER A 6 -18.84 18.97 17.59
CA SER A 6 -17.99 20.15 17.71
C SER A 6 -16.69 20.02 16.90
N ASP A 7 -16.02 21.13 16.59
CA ASP A 7 -14.76 21.13 15.82
C ASP A 7 -13.65 20.30 16.48
N GLY A 8 -13.62 20.25 17.82
CA GLY A 8 -12.69 19.42 18.59
C GLY A 8 -12.97 17.93 18.44
N GLU A 9 -14.25 17.53 18.47
CA GLU A 9 -14.67 16.14 18.27
C GLU A 9 -14.45 15.69 16.82
N MET A 10 -14.68 16.58 15.84
CA MET A 10 -14.43 16.30 14.43
C MET A 10 -12.94 16.06 14.14
N ASN A 11 -12.04 16.87 14.74
CA ASN A 11 -10.60 16.70 14.62
C ASN A 11 -10.10 15.42 15.30
N SER A 12 -10.65 15.07 16.47
CA SER A 12 -10.34 13.80 17.15
C SER A 12 -10.78 12.59 16.31
N TYR A 13 -12.03 12.62 15.83
CA TYR A 13 -12.58 11.57 14.96
C TYR A 13 -11.77 11.38 13.69
N TYR A 14 -11.35 12.46 13.03
CA TYR A 14 -10.53 12.37 11.84
C TYR A 14 -9.17 11.70 12.12
N ARG A 15 -8.49 12.07 13.22
CA ARG A 15 -7.20 11.48 13.59
C ARG A 15 -7.32 10.00 13.91
N GLU A 16 -8.34 9.62 14.65
CA GLU A 16 -8.62 8.22 14.97
C GLU A 16 -8.93 7.41 13.71
N ARG A 17 -9.82 7.93 12.85
CA ARG A 17 -10.15 7.29 11.58
C ARG A 17 -8.95 7.17 10.65
N LYS A 18 -8.06 8.17 10.62
CA LYS A 18 -6.82 8.15 9.85
C LYS A 18 -5.88 7.04 10.35
N ARG A 19 -5.68 6.97 11.67
CA ARG A 19 -4.82 5.95 12.30
C ARG A 19 -5.34 4.55 12.01
N GLU A 20 -6.64 4.33 12.20
CA GLU A 20 -7.27 3.03 11.95
C GLU A 20 -7.13 2.57 10.50
N LEU A 21 -7.36 3.48 9.54
CA LEU A 21 -7.20 3.15 8.12
C LEU A 21 -5.74 2.81 7.77
N ASN A 22 -4.76 3.57 8.24
CA ASN A 22 -3.35 3.24 7.97
C ASN A 22 -2.94 1.92 8.63
N HIS A 23 -3.49 1.59 9.80
CA HIS A 23 -3.28 0.29 10.42
C HIS A 23 -3.85 -0.85 9.56
N GLN A 24 -5.08 -0.72 9.06
CA GLN A 24 -5.69 -1.70 8.14
C GLN A 24 -4.88 -1.87 6.85
N LEU A 25 -4.35 -0.78 6.31
CA LEU A 25 -3.49 -0.82 5.12
C LEU A 25 -2.19 -1.59 5.40
N TYR A 26 -1.56 -1.31 6.54
CA TYR A 26 -0.38 -2.05 6.98
C TYR A 26 -0.69 -3.55 7.11
N GLU A 27 -1.74 -3.92 7.85
CA GLU A 27 -2.11 -5.32 8.05
C GLU A 27 -2.40 -6.04 6.73
N ARG A 28 -3.06 -5.35 5.78
CA ARG A 28 -3.34 -5.90 4.44
C ARG A 28 -2.05 -6.28 3.71
N VAL A 29 -1.09 -5.36 3.66
CA VAL A 29 0.20 -5.57 2.98
C VAL A 29 1.02 -6.65 3.68
N GLN A 30 1.01 -6.69 5.03
CA GLN A 30 1.68 -7.77 5.78
C GLN A 30 1.04 -9.14 5.52
N SER A 31 -0.28 -9.20 5.40
CA SER A 31 -0.98 -10.44 5.05
C SER A 31 -0.65 -10.91 3.64
N GLU A 32 -0.54 -10.00 2.66
CA GLU A 32 -0.11 -10.32 1.30
C GLU A 32 1.32 -10.87 1.29
N LEU A 33 2.24 -10.24 2.04
CA LEU A 33 3.61 -10.73 2.20
C LEU A 33 3.65 -12.13 2.83
N ALA A 34 2.84 -12.38 3.86
CA ALA A 34 2.78 -13.68 4.52
C ALA A 34 2.27 -14.79 3.58
N VAL A 35 1.28 -14.48 2.73
CA VAL A 35 0.81 -15.40 1.68
C VAL A 35 1.95 -15.69 0.69
N PHE A 36 2.63 -14.65 0.19
CA PHE A 36 3.76 -14.81 -0.72
C PHE A 36 4.88 -15.67 -0.10
N TYR A 37 5.25 -15.44 1.16
CA TYR A 37 6.25 -16.28 1.84
C TYR A 37 5.82 -17.73 2.00
N LYS A 38 4.55 -17.96 2.29
CA LYS A 38 4.02 -19.33 2.35
C LYS A 38 4.14 -20.04 1.00
N GLU A 39 3.92 -19.32 -0.10
CA GLU A 39 4.13 -19.85 -1.46
C GLU A 39 5.62 -20.13 -1.75
N MET A 40 6.52 -19.23 -1.34
CA MET A 40 7.98 -19.44 -1.50
C MET A 40 8.48 -20.65 -0.73
N LEU A 41 7.97 -20.91 0.47
CA LEU A 41 8.35 -22.07 1.27
C LEU A 41 7.96 -23.42 0.63
N GLY A 42 7.05 -23.42 -0.36
CA GLY A 42 6.70 -24.61 -1.13
C GLY A 42 7.60 -24.87 -2.35
N ARG A 43 8.53 -23.95 -2.66
CA ARG A 43 9.44 -24.03 -3.82
C ARG A 43 10.74 -24.78 -3.50
N THR A 44 11.49 -25.16 -4.53
CA THR A 44 12.82 -25.78 -4.33
C THR A 44 13.86 -24.73 -3.89
N PRO A 45 15.00 -25.16 -3.30
CA PRO A 45 16.09 -24.25 -2.97
C PRO A 45 16.59 -23.43 -4.17
N GLU A 46 16.66 -24.03 -5.36
CA GLU A 46 17.07 -23.36 -6.60
C GLU A 46 16.07 -22.26 -6.98
N GLU A 47 14.77 -22.56 -6.97
CA GLU A 47 13.72 -21.58 -7.26
C GLU A 47 13.70 -20.43 -6.23
N ILE A 48 13.94 -20.72 -4.94
CA ILE A 48 14.06 -19.70 -3.90
C ILE A 48 15.29 -18.81 -4.14
N TYR A 49 16.42 -19.41 -4.55
CA TYR A 49 17.63 -18.67 -4.88
C TYR A 49 17.41 -17.74 -6.08
N GLU A 50 16.75 -18.21 -7.13
CA GLU A 50 16.39 -17.40 -8.31
C GLU A 50 15.43 -16.25 -7.94
N SER A 51 14.49 -16.50 -7.02
CA SER A 51 13.55 -15.49 -6.50
C SER A 51 14.09 -14.64 -5.34
N ALA A 52 15.36 -14.77 -4.94
CA ALA A 52 15.89 -14.07 -3.76
C ALA A 52 15.73 -12.54 -3.86
N HIS A 53 15.93 -11.98 -5.06
CA HIS A 53 15.76 -10.55 -5.30
C HIS A 53 14.30 -10.09 -5.10
N GLU A 54 13.33 -10.90 -5.56
CA GLU A 54 11.90 -10.65 -5.40
C GLU A 54 11.48 -10.73 -3.93
N ILE A 55 11.99 -11.74 -3.22
CA ILE A 55 11.73 -11.94 -1.78
C ILE A 55 12.16 -10.72 -0.98
N VAL A 56 13.35 -10.20 -1.24
CA VAL A 56 13.88 -9.00 -0.57
C VAL A 56 13.08 -7.77 -0.98
N ALA A 57 12.82 -7.58 -2.28
CA ALA A 57 12.08 -6.40 -2.75
C ALA A 57 10.67 -6.33 -2.16
N ARG A 58 9.91 -7.43 -2.17
CA ARG A 58 8.57 -7.49 -1.56
C ARG A 58 8.63 -7.27 -0.04
N HIS A 59 9.65 -7.79 0.65
CA HIS A 59 9.86 -7.50 2.07
C HIS A 59 10.01 -6.01 2.35
N GLU A 60 10.90 -5.35 1.59
CA GLU A 60 11.22 -3.94 1.78
C GLU A 60 10.03 -3.03 1.43
N ILE A 61 9.29 -3.36 0.36
CA ILE A 61 8.02 -2.67 0.03
C ILE A 61 7.05 -2.77 1.20
N ALA A 62 6.84 -3.97 1.75
CA ALA A 62 5.93 -4.17 2.87
C ALA A 62 6.40 -3.46 4.14
N ALA A 63 7.70 -3.45 4.41
CA ALA A 63 8.30 -2.76 5.56
C ALA A 63 8.05 -1.24 5.51
N ALA A 64 8.04 -0.64 4.33
CA ALA A 64 7.76 0.78 4.15
C ALA A 64 6.35 1.19 4.64
N PHE A 65 5.39 0.26 4.73
CA PHE A 65 4.04 0.55 5.24
C PHE A 65 3.97 0.71 6.76
N SER A 66 4.99 0.26 7.51
CA SER A 66 4.99 0.27 8.98
C SER A 66 4.91 1.67 9.60
N SER A 67 5.33 2.70 8.88
CA SER A 67 5.33 4.09 9.33
C SER A 67 4.49 5.02 8.46
N THR A 68 3.49 4.48 7.74
CA THR A 68 2.65 5.29 6.84
C THR A 68 1.63 6.11 7.63
N ASP A 69 1.44 7.37 7.20
CA ASP A 69 0.48 8.30 7.78
C ASP A 69 -0.33 9.00 6.68
N TYR A 70 -0.88 8.18 5.79
CA TYR A 70 -1.65 8.62 4.63
C TYR A 70 -3.01 9.17 5.01
N SER A 71 -3.55 10.05 4.16
CA SER A 71 -4.91 10.55 4.34
C SER A 71 -5.92 9.41 4.18
N PRO A 72 -7.09 9.47 4.85
CA PRO A 72 -8.15 8.46 4.69
C PRO A 72 -8.55 8.18 3.24
N ALA A 73 -8.49 9.19 2.37
CA ALA A 73 -8.80 9.04 0.95
C ALA A 73 -7.73 8.23 0.21
N SER A 74 -6.44 8.52 0.46
CA SER A 74 -5.34 7.75 -0.12
C SER A 74 -5.37 6.29 0.32
N VAL A 75 -5.61 6.04 1.61
CA VAL A 75 -5.70 4.66 2.11
C VAL A 75 -6.84 3.90 1.43
N ARG A 76 -8.02 4.52 1.30
CA ARG A 76 -9.15 3.88 0.61
C ARG A 76 -8.84 3.54 -0.84
N ALA A 77 -8.11 4.39 -1.56
CA ALA A 77 -7.71 4.10 -2.94
C ALA A 77 -6.74 2.91 -3.01
N LEU A 78 -5.75 2.86 -2.11
CA LEU A 78 -4.78 1.76 -2.05
C LEU A 78 -5.45 0.43 -1.66
N LEU A 79 -6.41 0.45 -0.74
CA LEU A 79 -7.16 -0.74 -0.31
C LEU A 79 -8.06 -1.35 -1.41
N LYS A 80 -8.28 -0.65 -2.53
CA LYS A 80 -9.02 -1.22 -3.68
C LYS A 80 -8.17 -2.16 -4.52
N ALA A 81 -6.85 -2.11 -4.39
CA ALA A 81 -5.96 -3.02 -5.11
C ALA A 81 -6.23 -4.47 -4.66
N PRO A 82 -6.37 -5.42 -5.60
CA PRO A 82 -6.60 -6.83 -5.27
C PRO A 82 -5.39 -7.47 -4.60
N ASN A 83 -4.18 -7.04 -4.94
CA ASN A 83 -2.93 -7.42 -4.28
C ASN A 83 -1.95 -6.25 -4.35
N LEU A 84 -2.00 -5.38 -3.34
CA LEU A 84 -1.27 -4.12 -3.36
C LEU A 84 0.25 -4.34 -3.41
N LEU A 85 0.75 -5.32 -2.66
CA LEU A 85 2.17 -5.67 -2.64
C LEU A 85 2.67 -6.12 -4.03
N ASP A 86 1.89 -6.96 -4.71
CA ASP A 86 2.22 -7.46 -6.05
C ASP A 86 2.17 -6.34 -7.11
N ASP A 87 1.16 -5.47 -7.03
CA ASP A 87 1.01 -4.33 -7.93
C ASP A 87 2.21 -3.35 -7.81
N ILE A 88 2.63 -3.03 -6.58
CA ILE A 88 3.81 -2.16 -6.35
C ILE A 88 5.11 -2.84 -6.80
N TYR A 89 5.24 -4.15 -6.58
CA TYR A 89 6.41 -4.89 -7.03
C TYR A 89 6.52 -4.93 -8.56
N LYS A 90 5.40 -5.11 -9.28
CA LYS A 90 5.36 -5.06 -10.75
C LYS A 90 5.74 -3.69 -11.28
N GLU A 91 5.18 -2.63 -10.69
CA GLU A 91 5.58 -1.26 -11.03
C GLU A 91 7.10 -1.10 -10.85
N TRP A 92 7.66 -1.56 -9.72
CA TRP A 92 9.10 -1.52 -9.50
C TRP A 92 9.90 -2.27 -10.57
N GLN A 93 9.47 -3.49 -10.93
CA GLN A 93 10.12 -4.30 -11.97
C GLN A 93 10.11 -3.59 -13.33
N GLU A 94 9.01 -2.94 -13.69
CA GLU A 94 8.88 -2.23 -14.98
C GLU A 94 9.85 -1.04 -15.10
N HIS A 95 10.14 -0.34 -14.00
CA HIS A 95 11.12 0.77 -14.00
C HIS A 95 12.59 0.29 -14.04
N GLY A 96 12.85 -0.99 -13.76
CA GLY A 96 14.17 -1.64 -13.86
C GLY A 96 15.25 -1.12 -12.89
N SER A 97 14.97 -0.05 -12.15
CA SER A 97 15.81 0.56 -11.13
C SER A 97 14.96 1.35 -10.15
N LEU A 98 15.43 1.51 -8.92
CA LEU A 98 14.75 2.39 -7.96
C LEU A 98 14.89 3.85 -8.40
N PRO A 99 13.87 4.70 -8.17
CA PRO A 99 14.04 6.15 -8.25
C PRO A 99 15.21 6.62 -7.36
N PRO A 100 15.78 7.82 -7.62
CA PRO A 100 16.87 8.36 -6.80
C PRO A 100 16.57 8.41 -5.29
N GLY A 101 15.31 8.59 -4.90
CA GLY A 101 14.80 8.55 -3.53
C GLY A 101 14.43 7.16 -3.01
N GLY A 102 14.78 6.11 -3.75
CA GLY A 102 14.60 4.71 -3.38
C GLY A 102 13.14 4.28 -3.34
N LEU A 103 12.87 3.24 -2.54
CA LEU A 103 11.54 2.63 -2.40
C LEU A 103 10.47 3.61 -1.91
N LYS A 104 10.83 4.55 -1.04
CA LYS A 104 9.88 5.54 -0.52
C LYS A 104 9.35 6.43 -1.63
N GLU A 105 10.22 6.88 -2.53
CA GLU A 105 9.79 7.71 -3.66
C GLU A 105 8.91 6.92 -4.62
N LEU A 106 9.29 5.68 -4.95
CA LEU A 106 8.46 4.79 -5.78
C LEU A 106 7.05 4.61 -5.20
N ILE A 107 6.95 4.32 -3.89
CA ILE A 107 5.66 4.14 -3.22
C ILE A 107 4.84 5.43 -3.26
N GLU A 108 5.46 6.59 -3.09
CA GLU A 108 4.76 7.88 -3.19
C GLU A 108 4.29 8.18 -4.63
N GLU A 109 5.06 7.82 -5.65
CA GLU A 109 4.65 7.96 -7.05
C GLU A 109 3.48 7.05 -7.40
N PHE A 110 3.55 5.77 -7.03
CA PHE A 110 2.47 4.81 -7.21
C PHE A 110 1.20 5.25 -6.47
N ARG A 111 1.34 5.75 -5.25
CA ARG A 111 0.22 6.33 -4.48
C ARG A 111 -0.43 7.50 -5.22
N LYS A 112 0.36 8.41 -5.81
CA LYS A 112 -0.17 9.55 -6.59
C LYS A 112 -0.92 9.05 -7.83
N TYR A 113 -0.37 8.05 -8.53
CA TYR A 113 -1.02 7.41 -9.67
C TYR A 113 -2.39 6.84 -9.29
N MET A 114 -2.47 6.03 -8.23
CA MET A 114 -3.71 5.41 -7.78
C MET A 114 -4.79 6.43 -7.41
N VAL A 115 -4.42 7.51 -6.73
CA VAL A 115 -5.36 8.59 -6.39
C VAL A 115 -5.90 9.29 -7.64
N LYS A 116 -5.03 9.54 -8.64
CA LYS A 116 -5.42 10.17 -9.90
C LYS A 116 -6.37 9.27 -10.70
N THR A 117 -6.09 7.98 -10.78
CA THR A 117 -6.94 7.00 -11.48
C THR A 117 -8.34 6.94 -10.85
N GLU A 118 -8.43 6.91 -9.51
CA GLU A 118 -9.71 6.94 -8.79
C GLU A 118 -10.52 8.22 -9.06
N GLN A 119 -9.85 9.39 -9.13
CA GLN A 119 -10.51 10.66 -9.43
C GLN A 119 -11.08 10.71 -10.86
N ILE A 120 -10.40 10.08 -11.81
CA ILE A 120 -10.87 9.98 -13.19
C ILE A 120 -12.10 9.05 -13.26
N LEU A 121 -12.01 7.86 -12.65
CA LEU A 121 -13.11 6.88 -12.64
C LEU A 121 -14.37 7.44 -11.97
N SER A 122 -14.24 8.06 -10.79
CA SER A 122 -15.37 8.68 -10.07
C SER A 122 -15.94 9.94 -10.76
N GLY A 123 -15.18 10.56 -11.67
CA GLY A 123 -15.64 11.67 -12.50
C GLY A 123 -16.34 11.24 -13.79
N GLN A 124 -16.11 10.01 -14.27
CA GLN A 124 -16.77 9.45 -15.45
C GLN A 124 -18.11 8.76 -15.14
N GLU A 125 -18.39 8.47 -13.86
CA GLU A 125 -19.67 7.91 -13.39
C GLU A 125 -20.74 8.96 -13.06
N ARG A 126 -20.58 10.23 -13.50
CA ARG A 126 -21.51 11.34 -13.22
C ARG A 126 -22.20 11.88 -14.47
#